data_AF-A0A931QA47-F1
#
_entry.id   AF-A0A931QA47-F1
#
_cell.length_a   1.000
_cell.length_b   1.000
_cell.length_c   1.000
_cell.angle_alpha   90.00
_cell.angle_beta   90.00
_cell.angle_gamma   90.00
#
_symmetry.space_group_name_H-M   'P 1'
#
loop_
_entity.id
_entity.type
_entity.pdbx_description
1 polymer ?
#
loop_
_entity_poly.entity_id
_entity_poly.type
_entity_poly.pdbx_seq_one_letter_code
_entity_poly.pdbx_strand_id
1 'polypeptide(L)'
;MTATDHLATVENACALLESTGEPVTFTAVAEQTGISRTTLYRNTDIRAVIEEHRAHTQTPRTISGLTAEIGHLRVALEAIADRVRAQEERLRHLERRQKQHRKTN
;
A
#
# COMPACT_ATOMS: atom_id res chain seq x y z
N MET A 1 -10.62 -3.52 -27.34
CA MET A 1 -10.02 -3.20 -26.03
C MET A 1 -10.09 -4.44 -25.18
N THR A 2 -8.95 -4.91 -24.68
CA THR A 2 -8.85 -6.12 -23.87
C THR A 2 -9.03 -5.78 -22.39
N ALA A 3 -9.17 -6.79 -21.51
CA ALA A 3 -9.32 -6.56 -20.07
C ALA A 3 -8.15 -5.75 -19.46
N THR A 4 -6.95 -5.88 -20.04
CA THR A 4 -5.75 -5.14 -19.64
C THR A 4 -5.83 -3.65 -19.99
N ASP A 5 -6.41 -3.29 -21.15
CA ASP A 5 -6.62 -1.88 -21.52
C ASP A 5 -7.57 -1.19 -20.54
N HIS A 6 -8.59 -1.91 -20.08
CA HIS A 6 -9.54 -1.38 -19.11
C HIS A 6 -8.91 -1.14 -17.73
N LEU A 7 -7.98 -1.99 -17.31
CA LEU A 7 -7.26 -1.80 -16.05
C LEU A 7 -6.41 -0.51 -16.07
N ALA A 8 -5.55 -0.34 -17.07
CA ALA A 8 -4.71 0.84 -17.21
C ALA A 8 -5.53 2.14 -17.36
N THR A 9 -6.69 2.06 -18.03
CA THR A 9 -7.60 3.21 -18.15
C THR A 9 -8.22 3.58 -16.79
N VAL A 10 -8.59 2.58 -15.98
CA VAL A 10 -9.13 2.80 -14.64
C VAL A 10 -8.07 3.34 -13.68
N GLU A 11 -6.85 2.81 -13.69
CA GLU A 11 -5.74 3.31 -12.88
C GLU A 11 -5.48 4.79 -13.15
N ASN A 12 -5.41 5.19 -14.42
CA ASN A 12 -5.24 6.59 -14.81
C ASN A 12 -6.41 7.47 -14.34
N ALA A 13 -7.65 6.98 -14.42
CA ALA A 13 -8.81 7.71 -13.95
C ALA A 13 -8.81 7.88 -12.42
N CYS A 14 -8.43 6.86 -11.67
CA CYS A 14 -8.26 6.95 -10.22
C CYS A 14 -7.20 8.00 -9.86
N ALA A 15 -6.03 7.95 -10.49
CA ALA A 15 -4.95 8.93 -10.26
C ALA A 15 -5.39 10.37 -10.58
N LEU A 16 -6.18 10.56 -11.64
CA LEU A 16 -6.71 11.88 -11.99
C LEU A 16 -7.67 12.40 -10.91
N LEU A 17 -8.63 11.57 -10.47
CA LEU A 17 -9.58 11.92 -9.39
C LEU A 17 -8.84 12.26 -8.09
N GLU A 18 -7.78 11.53 -7.76
CA GLU A 18 -6.93 11.85 -6.60
C GLU A 18 -6.20 13.19 -6.73
N SER A 19 -5.73 13.51 -7.94
CA SER A 19 -5.03 14.77 -8.21
C SER A 19 -5.96 15.99 -8.18
N THR A 20 -7.22 15.82 -8.58
CA THR A 20 -8.26 16.86 -8.53
C THR A 20 -8.90 16.99 -7.15
N GLY A 21 -8.59 16.07 -6.23
CA GLY A 21 -9.17 16.04 -4.89
C GLY A 21 -10.61 15.53 -4.87
N GLU A 22 -11.05 14.85 -5.94
CA GLU A 22 -12.36 14.24 -6.01
C GLU A 22 -12.36 12.85 -5.36
N PRO A 23 -13.46 12.43 -4.73
CA PRO A 23 -13.55 11.09 -4.13
C PRO A 23 -13.49 9.99 -5.19
N VAL A 24 -12.55 9.05 -5.04
CA VAL A 24 -12.46 7.88 -5.91
C VAL A 24 -13.61 6.93 -5.58
N THR A 25 -14.64 6.93 -6.43
CA THR A 25 -15.82 6.06 -6.33
C THR A 25 -16.08 5.35 -7.64
N PHE A 26 -16.74 4.19 -7.59
CA PHE A 26 -17.16 3.46 -8.80
C PHE A 26 -17.98 4.31 -9.78
N THR A 27 -18.77 5.27 -9.27
CA THR A 27 -19.54 6.19 -10.10
C THR A 27 -18.62 7.18 -10.80
N ALA A 28 -17.74 7.87 -10.05
CA ALA A 28 -16.79 8.82 -10.62
C ALA A 28 -15.85 8.17 -11.64
N VAL A 29 -15.36 6.97 -11.35
CA VAL A 29 -14.50 6.20 -12.27
C VAL A 29 -15.27 5.79 -13.54
N ALA A 30 -16.54 5.41 -13.42
CA ALA A 30 -17.38 5.07 -14.59
C ALA A 30 -17.64 6.30 -15.48
N GLU A 31 -17.90 7.46 -14.87
CA GLU A 31 -18.08 8.73 -15.58
C GLU A 31 -16.78 9.17 -16.27
N GLN A 32 -15.64 9.01 -15.59
CA GLN A 32 -14.34 9.41 -16.11
C GLN A 32 -13.82 8.51 -17.24
N THR A 33 -14.08 7.20 -17.16
CA THR A 33 -13.57 6.21 -18.14
C THR A 33 -14.59 5.85 -19.22
N GLY A 34 -15.86 6.18 -19.03
CA GLY A 34 -16.98 5.71 -19.86
C GLY A 34 -17.25 4.20 -19.74
N ILE A 35 -16.60 3.50 -18.81
CA ILE A 35 -16.81 2.07 -18.57
C ILE A 35 -18.05 1.89 -17.67
N SER A 36 -18.94 0.98 -18.06
CA SER A 36 -20.15 0.72 -17.27
C SER A 36 -19.79 0.23 -15.86
N ARG A 37 -20.54 0.69 -14.85
CA ARG A 37 -20.40 0.21 -13.45
C ARG A 37 -20.48 -1.31 -13.35
N THR A 38 -21.34 -1.95 -14.14
CA THR A 38 -21.48 -3.41 -14.18
C THR A 38 -20.19 -4.09 -14.63
N THR A 39 -19.48 -3.50 -15.60
CA THR A 39 -18.16 -3.98 -16.04
C THR A 39 -17.11 -3.78 -14.94
N LEU A 40 -17.10 -2.62 -14.28
CA LEU A 40 -16.18 -2.33 -13.18
C LEU A 40 -16.35 -3.31 -12.00
N TYR A 41 -17.60 -3.66 -11.64
CA TYR A 41 -17.87 -4.61 -10.57
C TYR A 41 -17.56 -6.06 -10.92
N ARG A 42 -17.64 -6.44 -12.21
CA ARG A 42 -17.41 -7.83 -12.66
C ARG A 42 -15.93 -8.20 -12.71
N ASN A 43 -15.05 -7.22 -12.91
CA ASN A 43 -13.62 -7.46 -12.95
C ASN A 43 -13.02 -7.24 -11.55
N THR A 44 -12.51 -8.32 -10.95
CA THR A 44 -11.99 -8.34 -9.58
C THR A 44 -10.73 -7.46 -9.42
N ASP A 45 -9.88 -7.39 -10.44
CA ASP A 45 -8.65 -6.60 -10.41
C ASP A 45 -8.98 -5.10 -10.45
N ILE A 46 -9.88 -4.71 -11.35
CA ILE A 46 -10.39 -3.33 -11.44
C ILE A 46 -11.06 -2.91 -10.13
N ARG A 47 -11.84 -3.81 -9.53
CA ARG A 47 -12.49 -3.56 -8.25
C ARG A 47 -11.47 -3.31 -7.13
N ALA A 48 -10.40 -4.12 -7.06
CA ALA A 48 -9.35 -3.99 -6.05
C ALA A 48 -8.65 -2.63 -6.15
N VAL A 49 -8.29 -2.19 -7.36
CA VAL A 49 -7.67 -0.89 -7.61
C VAL A 49 -8.55 0.27 -7.12
N ILE A 50 -9.84 0.27 -7.48
CA ILE A 50 -10.77 1.33 -7.05
C ILE A 50 -10.93 1.35 -5.53
N GLU A 51 -11.01 0.18 -4.88
CA GLU A 51 -11.14 0.10 -3.42
C GLU A 51 -9.87 0.56 -2.69
N GLU A 52 -8.68 0.25 -3.20
CA GLU A 52 -7.40 0.73 -2.68
C GLU A 52 -7.32 2.27 -2.73
N HIS A 53 -7.52 2.87 -3.91
CA HIS A 53 -7.53 4.33 -4.08
C HIS A 53 -8.62 5.00 -3.24
N ARG A 54 -9.78 4.35 -3.07
CA ARG A 54 -10.84 4.85 -2.18
C ARG A 54 -10.42 4.86 -0.72
N ALA A 55 -9.70 3.84 -0.25
CA ALA A 55 -9.18 3.81 1.12
C ALA A 55 -8.15 4.93 1.34
N HIS A 56 -7.30 5.20 0.34
CA HIS A 56 -6.32 6.28 0.39
C HIS A 56 -6.95 7.68 0.39
N THR A 57 -8.01 7.90 -0.40
CA THR A 57 -8.72 9.19 -0.47
C THR A 57 -9.63 9.48 0.73
N GLN A 58 -10.11 8.45 1.43
CA GLN A 58 -10.91 8.62 2.65
C GLN A 58 -10.09 9.05 3.86
N THR A 59 -8.77 8.93 3.82
CA THR A 59 -7.90 9.58 4.81
C THR A 59 -7.97 11.09 4.57
N PRO A 60 -8.41 11.90 5.56
CA PRO A 60 -8.59 13.32 5.34
C PRO A 60 -7.27 13.96 4.90
N ARG A 61 -7.21 14.45 3.65
CA ARG A 61 -6.09 15.25 3.10
C ARG A 61 -6.04 16.64 3.73
N THR A 62 -6.18 16.68 5.05
CA THR A 62 -5.92 17.82 5.91
C THR A 62 -4.46 17.74 6.33
N ILE A 63 -3.81 18.89 6.56
CA ILE A 63 -2.43 18.93 7.08
C ILE A 63 -2.32 18.09 8.37
N SER A 64 -3.37 18.08 9.20
CA SER A 64 -3.46 17.25 10.41
C SER A 64 -3.46 15.74 10.10
N GLY A 65 -4.27 15.29 9.14
CA GLY A 65 -4.33 13.88 8.72
C GLY A 65 -3.00 13.38 8.15
N LEU A 66 -2.35 14.19 7.30
CA LEU A 66 -1.02 13.87 6.76
C LEU A 66 0.05 13.83 7.86
N THR A 67 -0.03 14.72 8.85
CA THR A 67 0.90 14.72 10.00
C THR A 67 0.73 13.46 10.86
N ALA A 68 -0.53 13.04 11.08
CA ALA A 68 -0.83 11.81 11.81
C ALA A 68 -0.30 10.58 11.08
N GLU A 69 -0.50 10.49 9.75
CA GLU A 69 -0.02 9.39 8.92
C GLU A 69 1.52 9.31 8.91
N ILE A 70 2.21 10.44 8.72
CA ILE A 70 3.68 10.51 8.83
C ILE A 70 4.14 10.06 10.23
N GLY A 71 3.43 10.45 11.29
CA GLY A 71 3.69 10.00 12.65
C GLY A 71 3.58 8.48 12.79
N HIS A 72 2.50 7.89 12.29
CA HIS A 72 2.30 6.45 12.30
C HIS A 72 3.38 5.69 11.52
N LEU A 73 3.76 6.17 10.34
CA LEU A 73 4.82 5.56 9.52
C LEU A 73 6.19 5.61 10.22
N ARG A 74 6.51 6.71 10.90
CA ARG A 74 7.76 6.81 11.69
C ARG A 74 7.80 5.80 12.83
N VAL A 75 6.70 5.66 13.58
CA VAL A 75 6.60 4.68 14.67
C VAL A 75 6.74 3.25 14.14
N ALA A 76 6.09 2.94 13.02
CA ALA A 76 6.20 1.62 12.40
C ALA A 76 7.64 1.33 11.95
N LEU A 77 8.32 2.32 11.35
CA LEU A 77 9.71 2.19 10.92
C LEU A 77 10.66 1.97 12.10
N GLU A 78 10.47 2.69 13.20
CA GLU A 78 11.26 2.52 14.43
C GLU A 78 11.10 1.11 15.00
N ALA A 79 9.86 0.60 15.06
CA ALA A 79 9.60 -0.76 15.53
C ALA A 79 10.28 -1.82 14.65
N ILE A 80 10.31 -1.61 13.33
CA ILE A 80 11.05 -2.48 12.40
C ILE A 80 12.55 -2.41 12.67
N ALA A 81 13.10 -1.20 12.82
CA ALA A 81 14.52 -1.01 13.10
C ALA A 81 14.95 -1.71 14.40
N ASP A 82 14.15 -1.62 15.46
CA ASP A 82 14.42 -2.31 16.71
C ASP A 82 14.36 -3.83 16.56
N ARG A 83 13.41 -4.34 15.77
CA ARG A 83 13.31 -5.77 15.48
C ARG A 83 14.52 -6.27 14.70
N VAL A 84 15.01 -5.50 13.73
CA VAL A 84 16.24 -5.83 12.97
C VAL A 84 17.45 -5.88 13.91
N ARG A 85 17.65 -4.87 14.76
CA ARG A 85 18.75 -4.86 15.74
C ARG A 85 18.71 -6.09 16.65
N ALA A 86 17.54 -6.42 17.19
CA ALA A 86 17.37 -7.60 18.03
C ALA A 86 17.66 -8.91 17.28
N GLN A 87 17.30 -9.00 16.00
CA GLN A 87 17.59 -10.17 15.18
C GLN A 87 19.08 -10.31 14.88
N GLU A 88 19.78 -9.23 14.57
CA GLU A 88 21.23 -9.23 14.37
C GLU A 88 21.97 -9.65 15.65
N GLU A 89 21.55 -9.19 16.82
CA GLU A 89 22.14 -9.60 18.09
C GLU A 89 21.97 -11.10 18.35
N ARG A 90 20.79 -11.65 18.05
CA ARG A 90 20.55 -13.09 18.15
C ARG A 90 21.48 -13.88 17.22
N LEU A 91 21.65 -13.43 15.97
CA LEU A 91 22.58 -14.05 15.03
C LEU A 91 24.03 -14.00 15.57
N ARG A 92 24.48 -12.85 16.07
CA ARG A 92 25.82 -12.70 16.69
C ARG A 92 26.02 -13.66 17.86
N HIS A 93 25.01 -13.86 18.71
CA HIS A 93 25.09 -14.82 19.81
C HIS A 93 25.18 -16.27 19.34
N LEU A 94 24.39 -16.65 18.32
CA LEU A 94 24.40 -18.00 17.76
C LEU A 94 25.75 -18.32 17.09
N GLU A 95 26.28 -17.40 16.28
CA GLU A 95 27.59 -17.56 15.65
C GLU A 95 28.72 -17.71 16.68
N ARG A 96 28.67 -16.94 17.78
CA ARG A 96 29.63 -17.06 18.89
C ARG A 96 29.55 -18.44 19.56
N ARG A 97 28.34 -18.93 19.85
CA ARG A 97 28.13 -20.27 20.45
C ARG A 97 28.63 -21.39 19.53
N GLN A 98 28.36 -21.29 18.23
CA GLN A 98 28.81 -22.28 17.24
C GLN A 98 30.35 -22.32 17.15
N LYS A 99 31.02 -21.15 17.13
CA LYS A 99 32.48 -21.07 17.12
C LYS A 99 33.13 -21.66 18.39
N GLN A 100 32.48 -21.50 19.55
CA GLN A 100 32.95 -22.10 20.81
C GLN A 100 32.83 -23.63 20.78
N HIS A 101 31.70 -24.17 20.32
CA HIS A 101 31.52 -25.63 20.20
C HIS A 101 32.55 -26.28 19.26
N ARG A 102 33.02 -25.58 18.22
CA ARG A 102 34.02 -26.10 17.26
C ARG A 102 35.46 -26.09 17.77
N LYS A 103 35.75 -25.44 18.92
CA LYS A 103 37.10 -25.42 19.52
C LYS A 103 37.29 -26.48 20.61
N THR A 104 36.21 -27.06 21.12
CA THR A 104 36.21 -28.03 22.22
C THR A 104 36.08 -29.48 21.72
N ASN A 105 36.01 -29.67 20.41
CA ASN A 105 35.98 -30.96 19.70
C ASN A 105 37.24 -31.04 18.83
#